data_AF-A0ABD5VPZ7-F1
#
_entry.id   AF-A0ABD5VPZ7-F1
#
_cell.length_a   1.000
_cell.length_b   1.000
_cell.length_c   1.000
_cell.angle_alpha   90.00
_cell.angle_beta   90.00
_cell.angle_gamma   90.00
#
_symmetry.space_group_name_H-M   'P 1'
#
loop_
_entity.id
_entity.type
_entity.pdbx_description
1 polymer ?
#
loop_
_entity_poly.entity_id
_entity_poly.type
_entity_poly.pdbx_seq_one_letter_code
_entity_poly.pdbx_strand_id
1 'polypeptide(L)'
;MRDSSRQILDEKVDEFIKTIDEGNLVKDEGTENILGLEGYHLLPGDLPLHEFYMDELHYFSKCLIDSALKTHTNAKTTDFSAYWGWTAALVSHTERNQDFERYQEILRDYYYLVHSALVSERHSRLVRENHDLHMTLSRLNPSLEEVTRGSGLPLAATFGFSVLEGLLKRRCSDLSPDTGINVWSGFEKLIDDSDVSPVVKEVLQTIDDLDRYDRQVLERKMSGVPDLSDKDSLLWLVKEQRNYNVHGEGSTQAIGSLVLTLCSLVLLDELATCNYQETRTEVLQDMQHSQSTPMIHSKSPRAFYPVEVL
;
A
#
# COMPACT_ATOMS: atom_id res chain seq x y z
N MET A 1 2.31 -4.32 26.29
CA MET A 1 1.78 -5.05 25.12
C MET A 1 2.16 -4.37 23.80
N ARG A 2 1.98 -3.05 23.62
CA ARG A 2 2.33 -2.36 22.34
C ARG A 2 3.79 -2.50 21.88
N ASP A 3 4.76 -2.38 22.79
CA ASP A 3 6.18 -2.55 22.43
C ASP A 3 6.52 -3.99 22.00
N SER A 4 5.77 -4.97 22.51
CA SER A 4 5.93 -6.37 22.13
C SER A 4 5.45 -6.63 20.71
N SER A 5 4.34 -6.01 20.27
CA SER A 5 3.84 -6.15 18.90
C SER A 5 4.81 -5.56 17.88
N ARG A 6 5.35 -4.36 18.15
CA ARG A 6 6.33 -3.70 17.26
C ARG A 6 7.60 -4.54 17.12
N GLN A 7 8.13 -5.05 18.23
CA GLN A 7 9.31 -5.90 18.21
C GLN A 7 9.08 -7.19 17.40
N ILE A 8 7.92 -7.85 17.55
CA ILE A 8 7.58 -9.04 16.77
C ILE A 8 7.53 -8.71 15.27
N LEU A 9 6.95 -7.57 14.89
CA LEU A 9 6.88 -7.15 13.49
C LEU A 9 8.27 -6.85 12.90
N ASP A 10 9.13 -6.16 13.65
CA ASP A 10 10.53 -5.92 13.23
C ASP A 10 11.29 -7.25 13.06
N GLU A 11 11.18 -8.18 14.02
CA GLU A 11 11.80 -9.51 13.93
C GLU A 11 11.30 -10.29 12.70
N LYS A 12 10.01 -10.17 12.37
CA LYS A 12 9.40 -10.81 11.20
C LYS A 12 9.87 -10.19 9.88
N VAL A 13 10.04 -8.88 9.84
CA VAL A 13 10.61 -8.19 8.68
C VAL A 13 12.06 -8.63 8.48
N ASP A 14 12.86 -8.71 9.53
CA ASP A 14 14.26 -9.17 9.46
C ASP A 14 14.36 -10.64 9.01
N GLU A 15 13.48 -11.51 9.53
CA GLU A 15 13.36 -12.92 9.11
C GLU A 15 13.01 -13.02 7.61
N PHE A 16 12.04 -12.22 7.15
CA PHE A 16 11.64 -12.17 5.75
C PHE A 16 12.79 -11.70 4.86
N ILE A 17 13.44 -10.58 5.20
CA ILE A 17 14.58 -10.03 4.46
C ILE A 17 15.66 -11.09 4.33
N LYS A 18 16.06 -11.70 5.45
CA LYS A 18 17.08 -12.75 5.46
C LYS A 18 16.69 -13.94 4.56
N THR A 19 15.43 -14.36 4.59
CA THR A 19 14.97 -15.51 3.80
C THR A 19 15.01 -15.23 2.29
N ILE A 20 14.60 -14.02 1.89
CA ILE A 20 14.75 -13.55 0.50
C ILE A 20 16.23 -13.49 0.15
N ASP A 21 17.04 -12.97 1.07
CA ASP A 21 18.39 -12.56 0.77
C ASP A 21 19.36 -13.73 0.59
N GLU A 22 19.12 -14.81 1.34
CA GLU A 22 19.82 -16.09 1.22
C GLU A 22 19.42 -16.88 -0.05
N GLY A 23 18.49 -16.33 -0.87
CA GLY A 23 18.01 -16.98 -2.09
C GLY A 23 17.12 -18.19 -1.82
N ASN A 24 16.62 -18.35 -0.60
CA ASN A 24 15.78 -19.48 -0.20
C ASN A 24 14.38 -19.42 -0.85
N LEU A 25 13.98 -18.22 -1.29
CA LEU A 25 12.66 -17.93 -1.87
C LEU A 25 12.69 -17.53 -3.33
N VAL A 26 13.75 -16.83 -3.70
CA VAL A 26 13.92 -16.21 -5.01
C VAL A 26 15.37 -16.45 -5.39
N LYS A 27 15.62 -17.08 -6.54
CA LYS A 27 16.98 -17.08 -7.08
C LYS A 27 17.27 -15.69 -7.61
N ASP A 28 18.29 -15.04 -7.07
CA ASP A 28 18.72 -13.72 -7.54
C ASP A 28 19.38 -13.85 -8.92
N GLU A 29 18.57 -13.77 -9.97
CA GLU A 29 19.04 -13.63 -11.36
C GLU A 29 19.05 -12.15 -11.82
N GLY A 30 18.76 -11.21 -10.91
CA GLY A 30 18.68 -9.78 -11.16
C GLY A 30 17.31 -9.30 -11.65
N THR A 31 16.81 -8.20 -11.05
CA THR A 31 15.58 -7.45 -11.46
C THR A 31 14.32 -8.30 -11.69
N GLU A 32 14.21 -9.48 -11.07
CA GLU A 32 12.99 -10.27 -11.22
C GLU A 32 11.83 -9.61 -10.47
N ASN A 33 10.78 -9.27 -11.25
CA ASN A 33 9.51 -8.81 -10.73
C ASN A 33 8.72 -9.99 -10.18
N ILE A 34 9.05 -10.41 -8.97
CA ILE A 34 8.34 -11.51 -8.31
C ILE A 34 7.09 -10.97 -7.66
N LEU A 35 5.97 -11.21 -8.34
CA LEU A 35 4.65 -10.85 -7.89
C LEU A 35 4.18 -11.88 -6.86
N GLY A 36 4.10 -11.46 -5.59
CA GLY A 36 3.41 -12.18 -4.52
C GLY A 36 4.03 -13.52 -4.18
N LEU A 37 4.82 -13.58 -3.11
CA LEU A 37 5.22 -14.86 -2.54
C LEU A 37 4.02 -15.43 -1.78
N GLU A 38 3.19 -16.21 -2.47
CA GLU A 38 2.04 -16.85 -1.88
C GLU A 38 2.46 -17.70 -0.66
N GLY A 39 1.89 -17.40 0.50
CA GLY A 39 2.19 -18.08 1.77
C GLY A 39 3.24 -17.39 2.64
N TYR A 40 3.85 -16.29 2.19
CA TYR A 40 4.75 -15.49 3.02
C TYR A 40 4.04 -14.26 3.57
N HIS A 41 3.95 -14.23 4.90
CA HIS A 41 3.33 -13.18 5.68
C HIS A 41 4.34 -12.64 6.69
N LEU A 42 4.42 -11.30 6.79
CA LEU A 42 5.01 -10.60 7.92
C LEU A 42 4.13 -10.79 9.17
N LEU A 43 2.82 -10.82 8.96
CA LEU A 43 1.86 -11.09 10.02
C LEU A 43 1.83 -12.57 10.38
N PRO A 44 1.87 -12.93 11.67
CA PRO A 44 1.52 -14.27 12.11
C PRO A 44 0.13 -14.64 11.58
N GLY A 45 -0.05 -15.88 11.11
CA GLY A 45 -1.34 -16.31 10.54
C GLY A 45 -2.52 -16.27 11.51
N ASP A 46 -2.24 -16.20 12.81
CA ASP A 46 -3.19 -16.04 13.92
C ASP A 46 -3.48 -14.57 14.28
N LEU A 47 -2.79 -13.60 13.67
CA LEU A 47 -2.97 -12.17 13.94
C LEU A 47 -3.38 -11.42 12.67
N PRO A 48 -4.68 -11.40 12.33
CA PRO A 48 -5.14 -10.74 11.12
C PRO A 48 -5.04 -9.23 11.24
N LEU A 49 -4.76 -8.55 10.12
CA LEU A 49 -4.52 -7.10 10.10
C LEU A 49 -5.68 -6.30 10.70
N HIS A 50 -6.93 -6.73 10.48
CA HIS A 50 -8.09 -6.02 10.99
C HIS A 50 -8.20 -6.08 12.52
N GLU A 51 -7.35 -6.82 13.25
CA GLU A 51 -7.26 -6.78 14.71
C GLU A 51 -6.32 -5.71 15.27
N PHE A 52 -5.51 -5.10 14.40
CA PHE A 52 -4.53 -4.10 14.81
C PHE A 52 -5.21 -2.84 15.37
N TYR A 53 -4.60 -2.25 16.40
CA TYR A 53 -4.88 -0.89 16.82
C TYR A 53 -4.35 0.11 15.77
N MET A 54 -4.85 1.35 15.81
CA MET A 54 -4.45 2.37 14.83
C MET A 54 -2.93 2.62 14.81
N ASP A 55 -2.30 2.73 16.00
CA ASP A 55 -0.84 2.87 16.11
C ASP A 55 -0.07 1.71 15.45
N GLU A 56 -0.61 0.49 15.56
CA GLU A 56 -0.02 -0.71 14.96
C GLU A 56 -0.20 -0.71 13.44
N LEU A 57 -1.34 -0.25 12.93
CA LEU A 57 -1.56 -0.06 11.49
C LEU A 57 -0.62 0.99 10.90
N HIS A 58 -0.45 2.14 11.57
CA HIS A 58 0.50 3.16 11.16
C HIS A 58 1.92 2.60 11.12
N TYR A 59 2.34 1.90 12.17
CA TYR A 59 3.65 1.27 12.24
C TYR A 59 3.85 0.15 11.20
N PHE A 60 2.80 -0.60 10.88
CA PHE A 60 2.86 -1.67 9.89
C PHE A 60 3.22 -1.15 8.49
N SER A 61 2.87 0.10 8.15
CA SER A 61 3.29 0.74 6.90
C SER A 61 4.82 0.82 6.75
N LYS A 62 5.54 1.10 7.84
CA LYS A 62 7.01 1.06 7.89
C LYS A 62 7.52 -0.34 7.64
N CYS A 63 6.89 -1.36 8.24
CA CYS A 63 7.30 -2.76 8.06
C CYS A 63 7.16 -3.21 6.60
N LEU A 64 6.06 -2.81 5.96
CA LEU A 64 5.83 -3.06 4.54
C LEU A 64 6.89 -2.36 3.68
N ILE A 65 7.16 -1.08 3.90
CA ILE A 65 8.19 -0.32 3.17
C ILE A 65 9.58 -0.92 3.36
N ASP A 66 9.96 -1.24 4.60
CA ASP A 66 11.23 -1.91 4.91
C ASP A 66 11.34 -3.25 4.16
N SER A 67 10.28 -4.07 4.14
CA SER A 67 10.27 -5.36 3.41
C SER A 67 10.48 -5.18 1.90
N ALA A 68 9.96 -4.09 1.34
CA ALA A 68 10.07 -3.77 -0.09
C ALA A 68 11.37 -3.05 -0.46
N LEU A 69 12.12 -2.48 0.48
CA LEU A 69 13.33 -1.71 0.18
C LEU A 69 14.61 -2.36 0.68
N LYS A 70 14.56 -3.13 1.75
CA LYS A 70 15.75 -3.78 2.33
C LYS A 70 16.08 -5.12 1.67
N THR A 71 15.11 -5.77 1.05
CA THR A 71 15.34 -6.95 0.20
C THR A 71 16.04 -6.57 -1.09
N HIS A 72 16.81 -7.45 -1.73
CA HIS A 72 17.36 -7.17 -3.07
C HIS A 72 16.42 -7.42 -4.24
N THR A 73 15.22 -7.96 -3.97
CA THR A 73 14.21 -8.29 -5.01
C THR A 73 12.99 -7.37 -4.89
N ASN A 74 12.12 -7.34 -5.90
CA ASN A 74 10.83 -6.65 -5.83
C ASN A 74 9.72 -7.52 -5.22
N ALA A 75 10.08 -8.58 -4.49
CA ALA A 75 9.14 -9.49 -3.86
C ALA A 75 8.24 -8.76 -2.86
N LYS A 76 6.98 -9.18 -2.82
CA LYS A 76 5.96 -8.64 -1.92
C LYS A 76 5.27 -9.75 -1.18
N THR A 77 4.99 -9.50 0.09
CA THR A 77 4.08 -10.33 0.87
C THR A 77 2.64 -10.00 0.51
N THR A 78 1.73 -10.92 0.78
CA THR A 78 0.28 -10.67 0.66
C THR A 78 -0.24 -9.64 1.66
N ASP A 79 0.57 -9.25 2.65
CA ASP A 79 0.15 -8.27 3.65
C ASP A 79 0.05 -6.85 3.10
N PHE A 80 0.77 -6.54 2.00
CA PHE A 80 0.55 -5.30 1.26
C PHE A 80 -0.90 -5.18 0.81
N SER A 81 -1.41 -6.24 0.20
CA SER A 81 -2.78 -6.29 -0.32
C SER A 81 -3.81 -6.30 0.80
N ALA A 82 -3.54 -7.02 1.90
CA ALA A 82 -4.36 -6.94 3.10
C ALA A 82 -4.42 -5.50 3.65
N TYR A 83 -3.29 -4.81 3.70
CA TYR A 83 -3.17 -3.43 4.19
C TYR A 83 -3.90 -2.41 3.34
N TRP A 84 -3.70 -2.45 2.01
CA TRP A 84 -4.41 -1.55 1.10
C TRP A 84 -5.92 -1.83 1.09
N GLY A 85 -6.30 -3.11 1.06
CA GLY A 85 -7.70 -3.55 1.07
C GLY A 85 -8.42 -3.15 2.36
N TRP A 86 -7.78 -3.36 3.53
CA TRP A 86 -8.33 -2.97 4.82
C TRP A 86 -8.49 -1.45 4.94
N THR A 87 -7.48 -0.70 4.53
CA THR A 87 -7.54 0.76 4.55
C THR A 87 -8.66 1.27 3.64
N ALA A 88 -8.79 0.73 2.42
CA ALA A 88 -9.87 1.11 1.51
C ALA A 88 -11.26 0.75 2.06
N ALA A 89 -11.39 -0.39 2.74
CA ALA A 89 -12.63 -0.78 3.40
C ALA A 89 -13.05 0.24 4.48
N LEU A 90 -12.13 0.60 5.38
CA LEU A 90 -12.37 1.60 6.44
C LEU A 90 -12.75 2.97 5.86
N VAL A 91 -11.99 3.45 4.88
CA VAL A 91 -12.21 4.75 4.25
C VAL A 91 -13.55 4.77 3.51
N SER A 92 -13.88 3.71 2.77
CA SER A 92 -15.16 3.60 2.04
C SER A 92 -16.38 3.60 2.94
N HIS A 93 -16.26 3.01 4.13
CA HIS A 93 -17.33 3.00 5.13
C HIS A 93 -17.50 4.37 5.77
N THR A 94 -16.38 4.99 6.18
CA THR A 94 -16.38 6.33 6.76
C THR A 94 -16.93 7.36 5.75
N GLU A 95 -16.57 7.24 4.46
CA GLU A 95 -17.06 8.09 3.37
C GLU A 95 -18.59 8.11 3.27
N ARG A 96 -19.24 6.97 3.52
CA ARG A 96 -20.71 6.87 3.47
C ARG A 96 -21.40 7.54 4.66
N ASN A 97 -20.69 7.63 5.78
CA ASN A 97 -21.24 8.09 7.06
C ASN A 97 -20.93 9.56 7.36
N GLN A 98 -20.03 10.19 6.60
CA GLN A 98 -19.63 11.58 6.77
C GLN A 98 -19.66 12.34 5.44
N ASP A 99 -19.86 13.65 5.52
CA ASP A 99 -20.04 14.51 4.35
C ASP A 99 -18.70 14.89 3.70
N PHE A 100 -18.13 13.97 2.90
CA PHE A 100 -16.81 14.12 2.25
C PHE A 100 -16.86 14.75 0.85
N GLU A 101 -17.86 15.60 0.54
CA GLU A 101 -18.11 16.11 -0.83
C GLU A 101 -16.87 16.71 -1.51
N ARG A 102 -16.01 17.42 -0.77
CA ARG A 102 -14.87 18.17 -1.34
C ARG A 102 -13.75 17.28 -1.91
N TYR A 103 -13.68 16.00 -1.55
CA TYR A 103 -12.54 15.12 -1.89
C TYR A 103 -12.96 13.75 -2.43
N GLN A 104 -14.23 13.60 -2.84
CA GLN A 104 -14.75 12.34 -3.38
C GLN A 104 -13.98 11.84 -4.61
N GLU A 105 -13.46 12.76 -5.44
CA GLU A 105 -12.70 12.38 -6.64
C GLU A 105 -11.36 11.72 -6.29
N ILE A 106 -10.62 12.28 -5.33
CA ILE A 106 -9.35 11.71 -4.87
C ILE A 106 -9.57 10.34 -4.21
N LEU A 107 -10.62 10.19 -3.40
CA LEU A 107 -10.96 8.90 -2.79
C LEU A 107 -11.38 7.87 -3.84
N ARG A 108 -12.15 8.29 -4.85
CA ARG A 108 -12.52 7.45 -5.99
C ARG A 108 -11.28 6.94 -6.72
N ASP A 109 -10.32 7.83 -7.00
CA ASP A 109 -9.09 7.47 -7.69
C ASP A 109 -8.22 6.53 -6.82
N TYR A 110 -8.15 6.77 -5.51
CA TYR A 110 -7.53 5.84 -4.55
C TYR A 110 -8.16 4.45 -4.60
N TYR A 111 -9.50 4.34 -4.57
CA TYR A 111 -10.16 3.03 -4.67
C TYR A 111 -9.87 2.33 -5.99
N TYR A 112 -9.81 3.06 -7.11
CA TYR A 112 -9.43 2.49 -8.39
C TYR A 112 -8.02 1.91 -8.34
N LEU A 113 -7.06 2.63 -7.75
CA LEU A 113 -5.69 2.12 -7.58
C LEU A 113 -5.65 0.87 -6.71
N VAL A 114 -6.39 0.84 -5.60
CA VAL A 114 -6.48 -0.34 -4.73
C VAL A 114 -7.12 -1.51 -5.47
N HIS A 115 -8.26 -1.31 -6.15
CA HIS A 115 -8.86 -2.39 -6.93
C HIS A 115 -7.91 -2.94 -7.98
N SER A 116 -7.24 -2.06 -8.75
CA SER A 116 -6.26 -2.45 -9.76
C SER A 116 -5.10 -3.23 -9.16
N ALA A 117 -4.54 -2.80 -8.03
CA ALA A 117 -3.48 -3.51 -7.32
C ALA A 117 -3.92 -4.91 -6.88
N LEU A 118 -5.18 -5.05 -6.46
CA LEU A 118 -5.77 -6.31 -5.99
C LEU A 118 -6.30 -7.22 -7.12
N VAL A 119 -6.36 -6.75 -8.37
CA VAL A 119 -6.89 -7.54 -9.51
C VAL A 119 -6.13 -8.85 -9.67
N SER A 120 -4.79 -8.81 -9.59
CA SER A 120 -3.96 -9.98 -9.83
C SER A 120 -4.24 -11.08 -8.81
N GLU A 121 -4.32 -10.74 -7.52
CA GLU A 121 -4.61 -11.69 -6.45
C GLU A 121 -6.02 -12.28 -6.53
N ARG A 122 -7.01 -11.43 -6.82
CA ARG A 122 -8.39 -11.90 -7.04
C ARG A 122 -8.48 -12.85 -8.22
N HIS A 123 -7.73 -12.56 -9.28
CA HIS A 123 -7.67 -13.42 -10.45
C HIS A 123 -7.00 -14.76 -10.13
N SER A 124 -5.85 -14.77 -9.44
CA SER A 124 -5.18 -16.01 -9.01
C SER A 124 -6.07 -16.89 -8.14
N ARG A 125 -6.83 -16.27 -7.21
CA ARG A 125 -7.85 -16.99 -6.42
C ARG A 125 -8.96 -17.58 -7.29
N LEU A 126 -9.51 -16.79 -8.22
CA LEU A 126 -10.55 -17.25 -9.13
C LEU A 126 -10.09 -18.46 -9.97
N VAL A 127 -8.84 -18.43 -10.45
CA VAL A 127 -8.21 -19.54 -11.18
C VAL A 127 -8.16 -20.81 -10.32
N ARG A 128 -7.82 -20.68 -9.03
CA ARG A 128 -7.74 -21.80 -8.08
C ARG A 128 -9.11 -22.37 -7.69
N GLU A 129 -10.04 -21.50 -7.33
CA GLU A 129 -11.31 -21.88 -6.71
C GLU A 129 -12.40 -22.21 -7.73
N ASN A 130 -12.35 -21.60 -8.92
CA ASN A 130 -13.39 -21.76 -9.93
C ASN A 130 -12.82 -21.72 -11.36
N HIS A 131 -12.09 -22.77 -11.71
CA HIS A 131 -11.41 -22.92 -12.99
C HIS A 131 -12.36 -22.74 -14.19
N ASP A 132 -13.58 -23.29 -14.13
CA ASP A 132 -14.56 -23.18 -15.22
C ASP A 132 -15.02 -21.74 -15.47
N LEU A 133 -15.24 -20.98 -14.40
CA LEU A 133 -15.56 -19.55 -14.50
C LEU A 133 -14.38 -18.76 -15.05
N HIS A 134 -13.16 -19.04 -14.59
CA HIS A 134 -11.94 -18.43 -15.17
C HIS A 134 -11.85 -18.70 -16.68
N MET A 135 -11.99 -19.95 -17.12
CA MET A 135 -11.94 -20.30 -18.55
C MET A 135 -13.03 -19.60 -19.36
N THR A 136 -14.21 -19.39 -18.77
CA THR A 136 -15.29 -18.64 -19.40
C THR A 136 -14.93 -17.16 -19.54
N LEU A 137 -14.42 -16.52 -18.48
CA LEU A 137 -14.03 -15.11 -18.51
C LEU A 137 -12.85 -14.86 -19.46
N SER A 138 -11.84 -15.73 -19.48
CA SER A 138 -10.70 -15.62 -20.40
C SER A 138 -11.12 -15.74 -21.87
N ARG A 139 -12.18 -16.52 -22.17
CA ARG A 139 -12.77 -16.57 -23.52
C ARG A 139 -13.53 -15.29 -23.88
N LEU A 140 -14.21 -14.68 -22.92
CA LEU A 140 -14.97 -13.44 -23.12
C LEU A 140 -14.06 -12.20 -23.19
N ASN A 141 -12.91 -12.25 -22.53
CA ASN A 141 -11.90 -11.20 -22.55
C ASN A 141 -10.50 -11.80 -22.79
N PRO A 142 -10.08 -11.90 -24.06
CA PRO A 142 -8.75 -12.44 -24.41
C PRO A 142 -7.58 -11.67 -23.79
N SER A 143 -7.78 -10.40 -23.42
CA SER A 143 -6.76 -9.57 -22.76
C SER A 143 -6.77 -9.69 -21.24
N LEU A 144 -7.60 -10.58 -20.66
CA LEU A 144 -7.73 -10.71 -19.20
C LEU A 144 -6.39 -11.03 -18.53
N GLU A 145 -5.59 -11.93 -19.11
CA GLU A 145 -4.26 -12.26 -18.57
C GLU A 145 -3.28 -11.08 -18.63
N GLU A 146 -3.32 -10.29 -19.70
CA GLU A 146 -2.46 -9.11 -19.84
C GLU A 146 -2.84 -8.02 -18.83
N VAL A 147 -4.15 -7.81 -18.64
CA VAL A 147 -4.67 -6.87 -17.64
C VAL A 147 -4.30 -7.34 -16.24
N THR A 148 -4.42 -8.62 -15.90
CA THR A 148 -4.14 -9.12 -14.55
C THR A 148 -2.65 -9.16 -14.21
N ARG A 149 -1.78 -9.33 -15.22
CA ARG A 149 -0.31 -9.27 -15.03
C ARG A 149 0.25 -7.84 -15.08
N GLY A 150 -0.33 -6.96 -15.90
CA GLY A 150 0.28 -5.67 -16.24
C GLY A 150 -0.30 -4.43 -15.56
N SER A 151 -1.52 -4.50 -14.98
CA SER A 151 -2.24 -3.26 -14.65
C SER A 151 -2.08 -2.72 -13.23
N GLY A 152 -1.86 -3.54 -12.20
CA GLY A 152 -2.05 -3.07 -10.83
C GLY A 152 -1.05 -2.00 -10.37
N LEU A 153 0.18 -2.42 -10.12
CA LEU A 153 1.21 -1.58 -9.51
C LEU A 153 1.84 -0.56 -10.46
N PRO A 154 1.99 -0.84 -11.78
CA PRO A 154 2.38 0.19 -12.74
C PRO A 154 1.40 1.37 -12.78
N LEU A 155 0.08 1.13 -12.67
CA LEU A 155 -0.91 2.20 -12.54
C LEU A 155 -0.70 2.99 -11.24
N ALA A 156 -0.46 2.30 -10.11
CA ALA A 156 -0.15 2.97 -8.85
C ALA A 156 1.14 3.81 -8.92
N ALA A 157 2.19 3.33 -9.59
CA ALA A 157 3.43 4.08 -9.77
C ALA A 157 3.27 5.32 -10.66
N THR A 158 2.31 5.28 -11.59
CA THR A 158 2.05 6.38 -12.53
C THR A 158 1.09 7.42 -11.95
N PHE A 159 -0.05 6.97 -11.43
CA PHE A 159 -1.16 7.84 -11.00
C PHE A 159 -1.21 8.04 -9.49
N GLY A 160 -0.58 7.16 -8.71
CA GLY A 160 -0.62 7.23 -7.26
C GLY A 160 0.01 8.50 -6.68
N PHE A 161 0.99 9.09 -7.36
CA PHE A 161 1.55 10.38 -6.94
C PHE A 161 0.49 11.48 -6.93
N SER A 162 -0.38 11.57 -7.94
CA SER A 162 -1.45 12.57 -7.99
C SER A 162 -2.47 12.36 -6.87
N VAL A 163 -2.80 11.10 -6.56
CA VAL A 163 -3.67 10.74 -5.44
C VAL A 163 -3.02 11.15 -4.12
N LEU A 164 -1.74 10.82 -3.92
CA LEU A 164 -0.97 11.17 -2.73
C LEU A 164 -0.87 12.69 -2.54
N GLU A 165 -0.60 13.46 -3.61
CA GLU A 165 -0.64 14.92 -3.59
C GLU A 165 -2.00 15.45 -3.12
N GLY A 166 -3.09 14.90 -3.65
CA GLY A 166 -4.44 15.25 -3.27
C GLY A 166 -4.74 14.97 -1.80
N LEU A 167 -4.30 13.80 -1.30
CA LEU A 167 -4.45 13.40 0.11
C LEU A 167 -3.64 14.30 1.05
N LEU A 168 -2.38 14.61 0.70
CA LEU A 168 -1.55 15.52 1.50
C LEU A 168 -2.13 16.94 1.53
N LYS A 169 -2.61 17.46 0.39
CA LYS A 169 -3.32 18.76 0.31
C LYS A 169 -4.58 18.80 1.16
N ARG A 170 -5.30 17.68 1.22
CA ARG A 170 -6.48 17.52 2.07
C ARG A 170 -6.10 17.55 3.55
N ARG A 171 -5.03 16.86 3.92
CA ARG A 171 -4.60 16.71 5.31
C ARG A 171 -3.97 17.98 5.88
N CYS A 172 -3.14 18.66 5.11
CA CYS A 172 -2.45 19.89 5.53
C CYS A 172 -3.12 21.12 4.91
N SER A 173 -3.95 21.83 5.68
CA SER A 173 -4.71 23.00 5.23
C SER A 173 -3.85 24.17 4.72
N ASP A 174 -2.59 24.24 5.15
CA ASP A 174 -1.58 25.22 4.72
C ASP A 174 -0.98 24.94 3.33
N LEU A 175 -1.41 23.87 2.68
CA LEU A 175 -1.08 23.55 1.29
C LEU A 175 -2.13 24.20 0.37
N SER A 176 -1.83 25.42 -0.11
CA SER A 176 -2.72 26.14 -1.02
C SER A 176 -3.07 25.27 -2.25
N PRO A 177 -4.36 25.07 -2.57
CA PRO A 177 -4.78 24.23 -3.68
C PRO A 177 -4.25 24.72 -5.03
N ASP A 178 -4.02 26.03 -5.17
CA ASP A 178 -3.61 26.71 -6.40
C ASP A 178 -2.10 26.71 -6.65
N THR A 179 -1.31 26.31 -5.65
CA THR A 179 0.13 26.11 -5.85
C THR A 179 0.37 24.68 -6.32
N GLY A 180 1.14 24.51 -7.40
CA GLY A 180 1.68 23.22 -7.80
C GLY A 180 2.57 22.71 -6.68
N ILE A 181 1.98 21.94 -5.75
CA ILE A 181 2.68 21.45 -4.58
C ILE A 181 3.56 20.29 -5.01
N ASN A 182 4.81 20.38 -4.58
CA ASN A 182 5.74 19.28 -4.61
C ASN A 182 5.34 18.30 -3.48
N VAL A 183 5.00 17.04 -3.78
CA VAL A 183 4.71 15.96 -2.79
C VAL A 183 5.64 16.02 -1.58
N TRP A 184 6.92 16.30 -1.83
CA TRP A 184 7.95 16.40 -0.81
C TRP A 184 7.63 17.45 0.28
N SER A 185 7.24 18.66 -0.12
CA SER A 185 6.87 19.69 0.86
C SER A 185 5.55 19.36 1.57
N GLY A 186 4.76 18.42 1.04
CA GLY A 186 3.62 17.85 1.74
C GLY A 186 4.03 16.94 2.89
N PHE A 187 5.02 16.06 2.69
CA PHE A 187 5.52 15.19 3.75
C PHE A 187 6.32 15.94 4.82
N GLU A 188 7.18 16.88 4.45
CA GLU A 188 7.88 17.74 5.41
C GLU A 188 6.86 18.46 6.32
N LYS A 189 5.81 19.03 5.73
CA LYS A 189 4.73 19.66 6.49
C LYS A 189 3.97 18.67 7.36
N LEU A 190 3.68 17.46 6.87
CA LEU A 190 2.98 16.44 7.64
C LEU A 190 3.81 16.01 8.88
N ILE A 191 5.14 15.95 8.75
CA ILE A 191 6.05 15.68 9.87
C ILE A 191 6.02 16.83 10.89
N ASP A 192 5.96 18.07 10.43
CA ASP A 192 5.97 19.26 11.28
C ASP A 192 4.58 19.60 11.88
N ASP A 193 3.49 19.12 11.28
CA ASP A 193 2.10 19.46 11.64
C ASP A 193 1.70 18.93 13.02
N SER A 194 1.27 19.80 13.95
CA SER A 194 0.89 19.43 15.31
C SER A 194 -0.29 18.47 15.40
N ASP A 195 -1.14 18.42 14.38
CA ASP A 195 -2.38 17.64 14.37
C ASP A 195 -2.17 16.21 13.86
N VAL A 196 -0.96 15.87 13.39
CA VAL A 196 -0.59 14.53 12.91
C VAL A 196 -0.18 13.64 14.09
N SER A 197 -0.60 12.36 14.05
CA SER A 197 -0.27 11.39 15.09
C SER A 197 1.25 11.31 15.32
N PRO A 198 1.74 11.32 16.57
CA PRO A 198 3.17 11.15 16.87
C PRO A 198 3.75 9.87 16.26
N VAL A 199 2.95 8.80 16.16
CA VAL A 199 3.35 7.53 15.54
C VAL A 199 3.56 7.70 14.04
N VAL A 200 2.70 8.46 13.35
CA VAL A 200 2.83 8.71 11.91
C VAL A 200 4.08 9.55 11.64
N LYS A 201 4.38 10.53 12.48
CA LYS A 201 5.62 11.31 12.40
C LYS A 201 6.86 10.44 12.57
N GLU A 202 6.87 9.61 13.61
CA GLU A 202 7.94 8.64 13.88
C GLU A 202 8.15 7.70 12.67
N VAL A 203 7.05 7.16 12.14
CA VAL A 203 7.04 6.28 10.97
C VAL A 203 7.60 6.97 9.73
N LEU A 204 7.14 8.19 9.43
CA LEU A 204 7.61 8.94 8.26
C LEU A 204 9.08 9.32 8.38
N GLN A 205 9.53 9.80 9.55
CA GLN A 205 10.94 10.09 9.82
C GLN A 205 11.81 8.83 9.67
N THR A 206 11.32 7.70 10.18
CA THR A 206 12.00 6.41 10.08
C THR A 206 12.08 5.92 8.64
N ILE A 207 11.01 6.09 7.86
CA ILE A 207 10.99 5.75 6.43
C ILE A 207 11.95 6.66 5.66
N ASP A 208 11.97 7.95 5.97
CA ASP A 208 12.75 8.97 5.24
C ASP A 208 14.27 8.88 5.49
N ASP A 209 14.67 8.29 6.62
CA ASP A 209 16.07 8.03 6.98
C ASP A 209 16.74 7.07 5.97
N LEU A 210 17.46 7.67 5.02
CA LEU A 210 18.11 6.98 3.91
C LEU A 210 19.24 6.05 4.39
N ASP A 211 19.88 6.35 5.53
CA ASP A 211 21.00 5.57 6.05
C ASP A 211 20.58 4.18 6.54
N ARG A 212 19.28 3.94 6.72
CA ARG A 212 18.73 2.62 7.09
C ARG A 212 18.69 1.63 5.94
N TYR A 213 18.92 2.06 4.71
CA TYR A 213 18.81 1.23 3.52
C TYR A 213 20.17 1.04 2.85
N ASP A 214 20.38 -0.14 2.28
CA ASP A 214 21.56 -0.40 1.46
C ASP A 214 21.49 0.44 0.16
N ARG A 215 22.49 1.30 -0.05
CA ARG A 215 22.52 2.21 -1.21
C ARG A 215 22.52 1.45 -2.54
N GLN A 216 23.22 0.32 -2.65
CA GLN A 216 23.27 -0.46 -3.88
C GLN A 216 21.92 -1.12 -4.18
N VAL A 217 21.20 -1.55 -3.14
CA VAL A 217 19.82 -2.04 -3.28
C VAL A 217 18.90 -0.92 -3.77
N LEU A 218 18.99 0.28 -3.16
CA LEU A 218 18.19 1.44 -3.57
C LEU A 218 18.48 1.87 -5.00
N GLU A 219 19.75 1.98 -5.40
CA GLU A 219 20.14 2.34 -6.78
C GLU A 219 19.60 1.36 -7.81
N ARG A 220 19.58 0.05 -7.49
CA ARG A 220 18.98 -0.98 -8.34
C ARG A 220 17.46 -0.84 -8.44
N LYS A 221 16.78 -0.59 -7.31
CA LYS A 221 15.31 -0.50 -7.23
C LYS A 221 14.75 0.83 -7.71
N MET A 222 15.55 1.88 -7.67
CA MET A 222 15.21 3.25 -8.03
C MET A 222 16.16 3.72 -9.13
N SER A 223 16.32 2.88 -10.16
CA SER A 223 17.16 3.20 -11.31
C SER A 223 16.73 4.51 -11.96
N GLY A 224 17.69 5.23 -12.52
CA GLY A 224 17.44 6.47 -13.25
C GLY A 224 17.68 7.75 -12.45
N VAL A 225 17.61 7.71 -11.10
CA VAL A 225 17.89 8.90 -10.28
C VAL A 225 19.41 9.14 -10.19
N PRO A 226 19.90 10.36 -10.48
CA PRO A 226 21.32 10.69 -10.39
C PRO A 226 21.82 10.62 -8.94
N ASP A 227 23.09 10.20 -8.79
CA ASP A 227 23.93 10.10 -7.59
C ASP A 227 23.24 10.35 -6.23
N LEU A 228 23.09 9.28 -5.44
CA LEU A 228 22.56 9.32 -4.08
C LEU A 228 23.55 9.94 -3.06
N SER A 229 24.75 10.36 -3.48
CA SER A 229 25.79 10.89 -2.57
C SER A 229 25.36 12.14 -1.79
N ASP A 230 24.52 12.99 -2.39
CA ASP A 230 24.19 14.33 -1.88
C ASP A 230 22.75 14.42 -1.34
N LYS A 231 22.11 13.28 -1.05
CA LYS A 231 20.69 13.21 -0.69
C LYS A 231 20.51 12.50 0.63
N ASP A 232 19.70 13.11 1.50
CA ASP A 232 19.45 12.63 2.87
C ASP A 232 18.00 12.16 3.07
N SER A 233 17.25 11.94 1.98
CA SER A 233 15.81 11.61 2.07
C SER A 233 15.37 10.55 1.06
N LEU A 234 14.70 9.52 1.59
CA LEU A 234 14.03 8.51 0.79
C LEU A 234 12.73 9.03 0.14
N LEU A 235 11.89 9.81 0.83
CA LEU A 235 10.62 10.24 0.23
C LEU A 235 10.86 11.22 -0.93
N TRP A 236 11.95 12.00 -0.87
CA TRP A 236 12.41 12.79 -2.01
C TRP A 236 12.77 11.87 -3.20
N LEU A 237 13.54 10.81 -2.94
CA LEU A 237 13.95 9.85 -3.96
C LEU A 237 12.73 9.15 -4.60
N VAL A 238 11.76 8.73 -3.79
CA VAL A 238 10.49 8.15 -4.27
C VAL A 238 9.74 9.13 -5.17
N LYS A 239 9.73 10.43 -4.84
CA LYS A 239 9.07 11.44 -5.68
C LYS A 239 9.78 11.65 -7.01
N GLU A 240 11.11 11.66 -7.06
CA GLU A 240 11.85 11.82 -8.33
C GLU A 240 11.57 10.67 -9.31
N GLN A 241 11.21 9.48 -8.80
CA GLN A 241 10.79 8.34 -9.61
C GLN A 241 9.48 8.57 -10.39
N ARG A 242 8.69 9.61 -10.09
CA ARG A 242 7.47 9.96 -10.84
C ARG A 242 7.74 10.09 -12.34
N ASN A 243 8.77 10.86 -12.72
CA ASN A 243 9.06 11.13 -14.13
C ASN A 243 9.54 9.87 -14.85
N TYR A 244 10.40 9.08 -14.21
CA TYR A 244 10.92 7.83 -14.76
C TYR A 244 9.82 6.77 -14.95
N ASN A 245 8.88 6.65 -14.00
CA ASN A 245 7.76 5.72 -14.10
C ASN A 245 6.76 6.10 -15.21
N VAL A 246 6.51 7.39 -15.43
CA VAL A 246 5.67 7.86 -16.56
C VAL A 246 6.28 7.45 -17.91
N HIS A 247 7.60 7.31 -17.98
CA HIS A 247 8.31 6.87 -19.18
C HIS A 247 8.54 5.36 -19.26
N GLY A 248 7.97 4.58 -18.32
CA GLY A 248 7.99 3.12 -18.35
C GLY A 248 9.28 2.48 -17.88
N GLU A 249 10.08 3.16 -17.06
CA GLU A 249 11.32 2.60 -16.50
C GLU A 249 11.05 1.56 -15.40
N GLY A 250 12.01 0.64 -15.19
CA GLY A 250 11.81 -0.66 -14.51
C GLY A 250 11.40 -0.64 -13.04
N SER A 251 11.42 0.52 -12.37
CA SER A 251 11.15 0.67 -10.93
C SER A 251 9.65 0.62 -10.55
N THR A 252 8.75 0.50 -11.52
CA THR A 252 7.29 0.63 -11.33
C THR A 252 6.71 -0.27 -10.22
N GLN A 253 7.24 -1.48 -10.06
CA GLN A 253 6.74 -2.41 -9.04
C GLN A 253 7.04 -1.92 -7.62
N ALA A 254 8.30 -1.57 -7.32
CA ALA A 254 8.67 -1.05 -6.01
C ALA A 254 7.93 0.25 -5.72
N ILE A 255 7.99 1.21 -6.65
CA ILE A 255 7.40 2.54 -6.45
C ILE A 255 5.89 2.48 -6.30
N GLY A 256 5.19 1.67 -7.09
CA GLY A 256 3.74 1.50 -6.96
C GLY A 256 3.33 1.00 -5.57
N SER A 257 4.12 0.10 -4.97
CA SER A 257 3.88 -0.37 -3.61
C SER A 257 4.12 0.72 -2.56
N LEU A 258 5.22 1.47 -2.69
CA LEU A 258 5.56 2.54 -1.75
C LEU A 258 4.48 3.62 -1.78
N VAL A 259 4.14 4.11 -2.97
CA VAL A 259 3.15 5.18 -3.15
C VAL A 259 1.79 4.77 -2.62
N LEU A 260 1.32 3.55 -2.94
CA LEU A 260 0.02 3.09 -2.45
C LEU A 260 0.01 2.90 -0.92
N THR A 261 1.12 2.43 -0.34
CA THR A 261 1.28 2.29 1.11
C THR A 261 1.30 3.66 1.81
N LEU A 262 1.95 4.66 1.22
CA LEU A 262 1.96 6.04 1.71
C LEU A 262 0.56 6.67 1.60
N CYS A 263 -0.19 6.45 0.52
CA CYS A 263 -1.60 6.87 0.42
C CYS A 263 -2.43 6.27 1.56
N SER A 264 -2.28 4.97 1.82
CA SER A 264 -2.98 4.30 2.92
C SER A 264 -2.57 4.85 4.29
N LEU A 265 -1.29 5.14 4.52
CA LEU A 265 -0.81 5.77 5.76
C LEU A 265 -1.47 7.13 6.02
N VAL A 266 -1.50 8.01 5.01
CA VAL A 266 -2.14 9.34 5.13
C VAL A 266 -3.64 9.22 5.42
N LEU A 267 -4.33 8.30 4.75
CA LEU A 267 -5.75 8.05 4.99
C LEU A 267 -6.02 7.47 6.38
N LEU A 268 -5.15 6.58 6.89
CA LEU A 268 -5.29 6.05 8.23
C LEU A 268 -5.02 7.11 9.31
N ASP A 269 -4.07 8.02 9.10
CA ASP A 269 -3.88 9.17 10.01
C ASP A 269 -5.13 10.04 10.07
N GLU A 270 -5.76 10.30 8.92
CA GLU A 270 -7.03 11.03 8.89
C GLU A 270 -8.13 10.26 9.62
N LEU A 271 -8.24 8.95 9.43
CA LEU A 271 -9.18 8.09 10.17
C LEU A 271 -8.88 7.98 11.67
N ALA A 272 -7.65 8.22 12.12
CA ALA A 272 -7.30 8.21 13.54
C ALA A 272 -8.03 9.32 14.32
N THR A 273 -8.45 10.37 13.62
CA THR A 273 -9.33 11.41 14.19
C THR A 273 -10.77 10.91 14.40
N CYS A 274 -11.16 9.82 13.73
CA CYS A 274 -12.45 9.15 13.87
C CYS A 274 -12.34 8.00 14.90
N ASN A 275 -13.46 7.57 15.48
CA ASN A 275 -13.49 6.45 16.44
C ASN A 275 -13.20 5.11 15.75
N TYR A 276 -11.91 4.83 15.51
CA TYR A 276 -11.44 3.67 14.74
C TYR A 276 -12.04 2.34 15.20
N GLN A 277 -12.19 2.11 16.51
CA GLN A 277 -12.72 0.83 17.01
C GLN A 277 -14.19 0.63 16.64
N GLU A 278 -14.97 1.71 16.65
CA GLU A 278 -16.37 1.69 16.20
C GLU A 278 -16.41 1.46 14.69
N THR A 279 -15.67 2.24 13.89
CA THR A 279 -15.59 2.07 12.43
C THR A 279 -15.16 0.66 12.05
N ARG A 280 -14.13 0.12 12.70
CA ARG A 280 -13.68 -1.27 12.53
C ARG A 280 -14.81 -2.24 12.77
N THR A 281 -15.51 -2.13 13.90
CA THR A 281 -16.60 -3.03 14.27
C THR A 281 -17.73 -2.99 13.24
N GLU A 282 -18.13 -1.80 12.81
CA GLU A 282 -19.16 -1.60 11.79
C GLU A 282 -18.75 -2.19 10.44
N VAL A 283 -17.51 -1.98 10.02
CA VAL A 283 -16.97 -2.54 8.77
C VAL A 283 -16.98 -4.07 8.80
N LEU A 284 -16.57 -4.68 9.91
CA LEU A 284 -16.62 -6.13 10.08
C LEU A 284 -18.05 -6.66 10.04
N GLN A 285 -18.98 -5.97 10.70
CA GLN A 285 -20.40 -6.30 10.62
C GLN A 285 -20.92 -6.17 9.19
N ASP A 286 -20.62 -5.09 8.46
CA ASP A 286 -21.06 -4.92 7.07
C ASP A 286 -20.54 -6.04 6.17
N MET A 287 -19.27 -6.43 6.34
CA MET A 287 -18.68 -7.56 5.61
C MET A 287 -19.38 -8.89 5.91
N GLN A 288 -19.72 -9.16 7.18
CA GLN A 288 -20.44 -10.38 7.59
C GLN A 288 -21.88 -10.40 7.06
N HIS A 289 -22.63 -9.31 7.17
CA HIS A 289 -24.02 -9.24 6.69
C HIS A 289 -24.09 -9.34 5.16
N SER A 290 -23.13 -8.72 4.47
CA SER A 290 -23.03 -8.76 3.01
C SER A 290 -22.71 -10.15 2.45
N GLN A 291 -22.29 -11.14 3.26
CA GLN A 291 -22.10 -12.54 2.81
C GLN A 291 -23.36 -13.14 2.18
N SER A 292 -24.53 -12.66 2.60
CA SER A 292 -25.84 -13.11 2.12
C SER A 292 -26.33 -12.43 0.84
N THR A 293 -25.62 -11.40 0.35
CA THR A 293 -26.07 -10.57 -0.78
C THR A 293 -25.32 -10.90 -2.08
N PRO A 294 -26.01 -11.18 -3.21
CA PRO A 294 -25.36 -11.64 -4.44
C PRO A 294 -24.67 -10.54 -5.26
N MET A 295 -24.95 -9.25 -5.00
CA MET A 295 -24.25 -8.13 -5.64
C MET A 295 -23.44 -7.34 -4.61
N ILE A 296 -22.12 -7.32 -4.80
CA ILE A 296 -21.20 -6.52 -4.02
C ILE A 296 -20.98 -5.19 -4.76
N HIS A 297 -21.40 -4.08 -4.15
CA HIS A 297 -21.11 -2.74 -4.68
C HIS A 297 -19.58 -2.49 -4.67
N SER A 298 -19.02 -1.85 -5.70
CA SER A 298 -17.56 -1.65 -5.81
C SER A 298 -16.94 -0.90 -4.63
N LYS A 299 -17.68 0.05 -4.05
CA LYS A 299 -17.28 0.73 -2.81
C LYS A 299 -17.65 -0.01 -1.51
N SER A 300 -18.15 -1.23 -1.55
CA SER A 300 -18.44 -1.99 -0.33
C SER A 300 -17.11 -2.38 0.34
N PRO A 301 -17.01 -2.35 1.68
CA PRO A 301 -15.86 -2.89 2.38
C PRO A 301 -15.45 -4.29 1.88
N ARG A 302 -16.44 -5.14 1.61
CA ARG A 302 -16.26 -6.50 1.05
C ARG A 302 -15.62 -6.52 -0.34
N ALA A 303 -15.77 -5.44 -1.11
CA ALA A 303 -15.17 -5.33 -2.44
C ALA A 303 -13.66 -5.07 -2.39
N PHE A 304 -13.13 -4.65 -1.24
CA PHE A 304 -11.70 -4.41 -1.03
C PHE A 304 -11.02 -5.56 -0.30
N TYR A 305 -11.68 -6.15 0.69
CA TYR A 305 -11.09 -7.15 1.57
C TYR A 305 -11.49 -8.58 1.16
N PRO A 306 -10.54 -9.48 0.86
CA PRO A 306 -10.86 -10.88 0.59
C PRO A 306 -11.39 -11.55 1.86
N VAL A 307 -12.61 -12.07 1.79
CA VAL A 307 -13.50 -12.43 2.92
C VAL A 307 -13.04 -13.61 3.77
N GLU A 308 -11.98 -14.31 3.39
CA GLU A 308 -11.53 -15.52 4.11
C GLU A 308 -10.71 -15.24 5.39
N VAL A 309 -10.48 -13.96 5.72
CA VAL A 309 -9.72 -13.55 6.91
C VAL A 309 -10.65 -13.12 8.05
N LEU A 310 -11.93 -13.52 8.05
CA LEU A 310 -12.89 -13.26 9.13
C LEU A 310 -13.49 -14.54 9.71
#